data_AF-A0A945SFA0-F1
#
_entry.id   AF-A0A945SFA0-F1
#
_cell.length_a   1.000
_cell.length_b   1.000
_cell.length_c   1.000
_cell.angle_alpha   90.00
_cell.angle_beta   90.00
_cell.angle_gamma   90.00
#
_symmetry.space_group_name_H-M   'P 1'
#
loop_
_entity.id
_entity.type
_entity.pdbx_description
1 polymer ?
#
loop_
_entity_poly.entity_id
_entity_poly.type
_entity_poly.pdbx_seq_one_letter_code
_entity_poly.pdbx_strand_id
1 'polypeptide(L)'
;MANQLDEIIDFRQFFFKIIKNWPLFVMALLLAFSLAFAYNRYTHELYSVETSIIIKEDSAMPTASDLLYDNMSSNNVSLENKELMLKSYPLVHKTLKDLRFNIEYCIVGNIKVSETFHAPILLNCNSTEKLSGKSIEIEILNENSFLMIDEETGEKRTCNFDEEFIFHDSKMSVSINSNFQFDTEME
;
A
#
# COMPACT_ATOMS: atom_id res chain seq x y z
N MET A 1 -16.81 6.62 -64.10
CA MET A 1 -15.63 6.65 -63.22
C MET A 1 -15.91 5.72 -62.07
N ALA A 2 -15.40 4.50 -62.12
CA ALA A 2 -15.57 3.53 -61.04
C ALA A 2 -14.59 3.88 -59.92
N ASN A 3 -15.10 3.98 -58.69
CA ASN A 3 -14.32 4.30 -57.50
C ASN A 3 -13.29 3.20 -57.26
N GLN A 4 -12.04 3.42 -57.66
CA GLN A 4 -10.92 2.48 -57.52
C GLN A 4 -10.42 2.31 -56.06
N LEU A 5 -11.23 2.73 -55.09
CA LEU A 5 -10.99 2.54 -53.66
C LEU A 5 -11.73 1.31 -53.10
N ASP A 6 -12.76 0.81 -53.77
CA ASP A 6 -13.54 -0.38 -53.32
C ASP A 6 -12.85 -1.72 -53.62
N GLU A 7 -11.77 -1.74 -54.42
CA GLU A 7 -11.14 -2.97 -54.92
C GLU A 7 -9.86 -3.38 -54.16
N ILE A 8 -9.39 -2.57 -53.21
CA ILE A 8 -8.14 -2.85 -52.47
C ILE A 8 -8.36 -3.70 -51.20
N ILE A 9 -9.53 -3.63 -50.56
CA ILE A 9 -9.92 -4.51 -49.45
C ILE A 9 -11.43 -4.77 -49.51
N ASP A 10 -11.81 -5.97 -49.96
CA ASP A 10 -13.20 -6.41 -50.01
C ASP A 10 -13.69 -6.79 -48.58
N PHE A 11 -14.09 -5.77 -47.82
CA PHE A 11 -14.52 -5.90 -46.40
C PHE A 11 -15.62 -6.96 -46.20
N ARG A 12 -16.49 -7.14 -47.20
CA ARG A 12 -17.58 -8.12 -47.15
C ARG A 12 -17.04 -9.55 -47.17
N GLN A 13 -16.04 -9.82 -48.01
CA GLN A 13 -15.40 -11.13 -48.11
C GLN A 13 -14.60 -11.46 -46.83
N PHE A 14 -13.96 -10.45 -46.23
CA PHE A 14 -13.26 -10.58 -44.97
C PHE A 14 -14.21 -10.93 -43.81
N PHE A 15 -15.37 -10.26 -43.73
CA PHE A 15 -16.40 -10.51 -42.71
C PHE A 15 -16.98 -11.93 -42.79
N PHE A 16 -17.28 -12.43 -44.00
CA PHE A 16 -17.77 -13.80 -44.17
C PHE A 16 -16.72 -14.85 -43.76
N LYS A 17 -15.43 -14.56 -43.95
CA LYS A 17 -14.33 -15.43 -43.53
C LYS A 17 -14.19 -15.49 -42.01
N ILE A 18 -14.43 -14.36 -41.32
CA ILE A 18 -14.47 -14.29 -39.85
C ILE A 18 -15.66 -15.07 -39.27
N ILE A 19 -16.86 -14.91 -39.83
CA ILE A 19 -18.05 -15.63 -39.36
C ILE A 19 -17.91 -17.15 -39.53
N LYS A 20 -17.25 -17.60 -40.61
CA LYS A 20 -16.98 -19.03 -40.85
C LYS A 20 -15.99 -19.60 -39.83
N ASN A 21 -15.05 -18.77 -39.37
CA ASN A 21 -14.01 -19.14 -38.40
C ASN A 21 -14.32 -18.62 -36.98
N TRP A 22 -15.59 -18.33 -36.66
CA TRP A 22 -16.01 -17.82 -35.35
C TRP A 22 -15.50 -18.63 -34.14
N PRO A 23 -15.31 -19.98 -34.19
CA PRO A 23 -14.81 -20.72 -33.02
C PRO A 23 -13.38 -20.33 -32.66
N LEU A 24 -12.55 -20.03 -33.67
CA LEU A 24 -11.17 -19.55 -33.44
C LEU A 24 -11.16 -18.16 -32.81
N PHE A 25 -12.14 -17.33 -33.15
CA PHE A 25 -12.29 -16.01 -32.55
C PHE A 25 -12.71 -16.13 -31.08
N VAL A 26 -13.66 -17.01 -30.77
CA VAL A 26 -14.05 -17.30 -29.38
C VAL A 26 -12.90 -17.90 -28.58
N MET A 27 -12.14 -18.81 -29.18
CA MET A 27 -10.95 -19.39 -28.53
C MET A 27 -9.89 -18.33 -28.24
N ALA A 28 -9.62 -17.43 -29.19
CA ALA A 28 -8.70 -16.31 -28.99
C ALA A 28 -9.21 -15.34 -27.91
N LEU A 29 -10.52 -15.07 -27.87
CA LEU A 29 -11.14 -14.24 -26.85
C LEU A 29 -11.02 -14.85 -25.45
N LEU A 30 -11.29 -16.15 -25.30
CA LEU A 30 -11.10 -16.86 -24.04
C LEU A 30 -9.64 -16.85 -23.59
N LEU A 31 -8.71 -17.02 -24.53
CA LEU A 31 -7.28 -17.00 -24.23
C LEU A 31 -6.84 -15.60 -23.79
N ALA A 32 -7.26 -14.55 -24.49
CA ALA A 32 -7.00 -13.16 -24.10
C ALA A 32 -7.58 -12.83 -22.71
N PHE A 33 -8.81 -13.29 -22.43
CA PHE A 33 -9.45 -13.07 -21.12
C PHE A 33 -8.71 -13.82 -20.01
N SER A 34 -8.25 -15.04 -20.28
CA SER A 34 -7.45 -15.83 -19.35
C SER A 34 -6.12 -15.16 -19.04
N LEU A 35 -5.42 -14.63 -20.06
CA LEU A 35 -4.19 -13.87 -19.87
C LEU A 35 -4.43 -12.57 -19.11
N ALA A 36 -5.48 -11.82 -19.44
CA ALA A 36 -5.82 -10.58 -18.75
C ALA A 36 -6.16 -10.84 -17.27
N PHE A 37 -6.93 -11.89 -17.00
CA PHE A 37 -7.27 -12.32 -15.65
C PHE A 37 -6.02 -12.75 -14.86
N ALA A 38 -5.15 -13.56 -15.47
CA ALA A 38 -3.87 -13.92 -14.87
C ALA A 38 -3.02 -12.68 -14.58
N TYR A 39 -2.87 -11.78 -15.55
CA TYR A 39 -2.09 -10.56 -15.37
C TYR A 39 -2.62 -9.70 -14.22
N ASN A 40 -3.93 -9.47 -14.15
CA ASN A 40 -4.55 -8.72 -13.05
C ASN A 40 -4.30 -9.42 -11.70
N ARG A 41 -4.43 -10.76 -11.65
CA ARG A 41 -4.19 -11.56 -10.46
C ARG A 41 -2.74 -11.49 -9.94
N TYR A 42 -1.76 -11.35 -10.83
CA TYR A 42 -0.33 -11.32 -10.47
C TYR A 42 0.26 -9.91 -10.33
N THR A 43 -0.45 -8.87 -10.76
CA THR A 43 0.09 -7.50 -10.71
C THR A 43 0.00 -6.95 -9.29
N HIS A 44 1.09 -6.32 -8.83
CA HIS A 44 1.11 -5.60 -7.55
C HIS A 44 0.19 -4.39 -7.61
N GLU A 45 -0.57 -4.18 -6.54
CA GLU A 45 -1.45 -3.03 -6.38
C GLU A 45 -0.60 -1.81 -6.02
N LEU A 46 -0.73 -0.74 -6.80
CA LEU A 46 -0.09 0.54 -6.52
C LEU A 46 -1.14 1.46 -5.91
N TYR A 47 -0.98 1.76 -4.62
CA TYR A 47 -1.85 2.70 -3.92
C TYR A 47 -1.28 4.12 -4.01
N SER A 48 -2.16 5.09 -4.27
CA SER A 48 -1.83 6.50 -4.22
C SER A 48 -2.80 7.20 -3.28
N VAL A 49 -2.26 7.95 -2.32
CA VAL A 49 -3.04 8.70 -1.34
C VAL A 49 -2.81 10.19 -1.59
N GLU A 50 -3.88 10.92 -1.85
CA GLU A 50 -3.87 12.37 -1.99
C GLU A 50 -4.69 12.98 -0.85
N THR A 51 -4.20 14.08 -0.26
CA THR A 51 -4.89 14.79 0.82
C THR A 51 -4.82 16.29 0.59
N SER A 52 -5.98 16.95 0.67
CA SER A 52 -6.09 18.42 0.58
C SER A 52 -6.37 19.00 1.96
N ILE A 53 -5.56 19.98 2.37
CA ILE A 53 -5.67 20.62 3.69
C ILE A 53 -6.03 22.10 3.49
N ILE A 54 -7.09 22.56 4.16
CA ILE A 54 -7.47 23.98 4.17
C ILE A 54 -6.93 24.62 5.46
N ILE A 55 -6.10 25.64 5.30
CA ILE A 55 -5.57 26.44 6.40
C ILE A 55 -6.49 27.64 6.60
N LYS A 56 -7.17 27.71 7.76
CA LYS A 56 -7.87 28.92 8.17
C LYS A 56 -6.89 29.87 8.83
N GLU A 57 -6.90 31.12 8.41
CA GLU A 57 -6.18 32.20 9.07
C GLU A 57 -7.15 32.90 10.02
N ASP A 58 -6.76 32.97 11.29
CA ASP A 58 -7.46 33.83 12.24
C ASP A 58 -7.10 35.27 11.89
N SER A 59 -8.02 35.98 11.25
CA SER A 59 -7.88 37.42 11.03
C SER A 59 -8.04 38.14 12.36
N ALA A 60 -6.93 38.30 13.09
CA ALA A 60 -6.85 39.32 14.11
C ALA A 60 -7.21 40.67 13.47
N MET A 61 -8.02 41.48 14.17
CA MET A 61 -8.50 42.76 13.65
C MET A 61 -7.29 43.61 13.17
N PRO A 62 -7.25 44.02 11.89
CA PRO A 62 -6.05 44.62 11.33
C PRO A 62 -5.73 45.93 12.03
N THR A 63 -4.49 46.07 12.48
CA THR A 63 -4.02 47.33 13.07
C THR A 63 -3.84 48.35 11.95
N ALA A 64 -3.99 49.66 12.22
CA ALA A 64 -3.79 50.71 11.22
C ALA A 64 -2.40 50.66 10.55
N SER A 65 -1.42 50.09 11.24
CA SER A 65 -0.09 49.77 10.71
C SER A 65 -0.14 48.65 9.67
N ASP A 66 -0.87 47.56 9.90
CA ASP A 66 -0.99 46.45 8.96
C ASP A 66 -1.59 46.92 7.64
N LEU A 67 -2.66 47.72 7.65
CA LEU A 67 -3.30 48.22 6.41
C LEU A 67 -2.37 49.03 5.50
N LEU A 68 -1.28 49.61 6.04
CA LEU A 68 -0.27 50.33 5.26
C LEU A 68 0.82 49.40 4.68
N TYR A 69 1.06 48.24 5.30
CA TYR A 69 2.05 47.24 4.89
C TYR A 69 1.43 46.01 4.17
N ASP A 70 0.11 45.81 4.26
CA ASP A 70 -0.62 44.58 3.92
C ASP A 70 -1.06 44.48 2.45
N ASN A 71 -0.22 44.93 1.53
CA ASN A 71 -0.43 44.62 0.12
C ASN A 71 0.44 43.42 -0.26
N MET A 72 -0.18 42.24 -0.19
CA MET A 72 0.18 40.98 -0.87
C MET A 72 1.37 40.14 -0.36
N SER A 73 2.33 40.66 0.40
CA SER A 73 3.55 39.87 0.72
C SER A 73 3.43 39.03 2.00
N SER A 74 2.88 39.58 3.08
CA SER A 74 2.86 38.95 4.41
C SER A 74 2.10 37.62 4.44
N ASN A 75 0.90 37.59 3.83
CA ASN A 75 0.04 36.42 3.85
C ASN A 75 0.64 35.23 3.10
N ASN A 76 1.23 35.46 1.92
CA ASN A 76 1.90 34.45 1.12
C ASN A 76 3.11 33.84 1.86
N VAL A 77 3.91 34.66 2.53
CA VAL A 77 5.05 34.18 3.34
C VAL A 77 4.55 33.34 4.53
N SER A 78 3.44 33.70 5.16
CA SER A 78 2.87 32.93 6.27
C SER A 78 2.31 31.57 5.83
N LEU A 79 1.73 31.49 4.62
CA LEU A 79 1.24 30.25 4.03
C LEU A 79 2.41 29.34 3.62
N GLU A 80 3.42 29.89 2.94
CA GLU A 80 4.64 29.17 2.53
C GLU A 80 5.38 28.59 3.73
N ASN A 81 5.47 29.35 4.83
CA ASN A 81 6.07 28.87 6.08
C ASN A 81 5.30 27.68 6.69
N LYS A 82 3.96 27.69 6.63
CA LYS A 82 3.14 26.57 7.12
C LYS A 82 3.28 25.34 6.23
N GLU A 83 3.32 25.51 4.91
CA GLU A 83 3.62 24.43 3.97
C GLU A 83 5.00 23.81 4.25
N LEU A 84 6.00 24.67 4.47
CA LEU A 84 7.36 24.24 4.81
C LEU A 84 7.40 23.49 6.15
N MET A 85 6.64 23.96 7.15
CA MET A 85 6.52 23.28 8.44
C MET A 85 5.86 21.90 8.29
N LEU A 86 4.83 21.77 7.44
CA LEU A 86 4.20 20.48 7.14
C LEU A 86 5.18 19.50 6.47
N LYS A 87 6.07 19.99 5.61
CA LYS A 87 7.12 19.21 4.93
C LYS A 87 8.39 19.04 5.76
N SER A 88 8.42 19.53 7.00
CA SER A 88 9.63 19.56 7.80
C SER A 88 10.02 18.17 8.33
N TYR A 89 11.32 17.88 8.33
CA TYR A 89 11.90 16.64 8.87
C TYR A 89 11.41 16.29 10.29
N PRO A 90 11.40 17.19 11.29
CA PRO A 90 10.99 16.81 12.65
C PRO A 90 9.53 16.37 12.73
N LEU A 91 8.64 16.97 11.93
CA LEU A 91 7.24 16.59 11.89
C LEU A 91 7.07 15.22 11.24
N VAL A 92 7.68 15.03 10.06
CA VAL A 92 7.66 13.73 9.35
C VAL A 92 8.27 12.62 10.22
N HIS A 93 9.41 12.87 10.86
CA HIS A 93 10.08 11.91 11.73
C HIS A 93 9.20 11.52 12.94
N LYS A 94 8.54 12.49 13.57
CA LYS A 94 7.63 12.23 14.68
C LYS A 94 6.44 11.37 14.23
N THR A 95 5.83 11.71 13.09
CA THR A 95 4.71 10.95 12.53
C THR A 95 5.12 9.51 12.18
N LEU A 96 6.27 9.31 11.54
CA LEU A 96 6.80 7.97 11.23
C LEU A 96 7.09 7.14 12.50
N LYS A 97 7.59 7.81 13.55
CA LYS A 97 7.86 7.18 14.85
C LYS A 97 6.56 6.75 15.55
N ASP A 98 5.54 7.60 15.54
CA ASP A 98 4.25 7.34 16.17
C ASP A 98 3.48 6.22 15.43
N LEU A 99 3.57 6.17 14.09
CA LEU A 99 2.99 5.10 13.26
C LEU A 99 3.74 3.76 13.33
N ARG A 100 4.91 3.71 13.98
CA ARG A 100 5.78 2.52 14.06
C ARG A 100 6.12 1.92 12.69
N PHE A 101 6.42 2.76 11.68
CA PHE A 101 6.74 2.35 10.31
C PHE A 101 8.03 1.51 10.15
N ASN A 102 8.68 1.12 11.26
CA ASN A 102 9.89 0.29 11.24
C ASN A 102 9.59 -1.21 11.11
N ILE A 103 8.32 -1.63 11.20
CA ILE A 103 7.90 -3.03 11.11
C ILE A 103 6.86 -3.12 10.00
N GLU A 104 7.17 -3.94 9.00
CA GLU A 104 6.26 -4.30 7.91
C GLU A 104 5.52 -5.58 8.28
N TYR A 105 4.19 -5.61 8.10
CA TYR A 105 3.39 -6.81 8.29
C TYR A 105 2.87 -7.27 6.93
N CYS A 106 3.19 -8.50 6.57
CA CYS A 106 2.78 -9.09 5.30
C CYS A 106 1.86 -10.29 5.56
N ILE A 107 0.71 -10.30 4.89
CA ILE A 107 -0.18 -11.45 4.85
C ILE A 107 0.30 -12.33 3.69
N VAL A 108 0.87 -13.48 4.02
CA VAL A 108 1.32 -14.48 3.05
C VAL A 108 0.11 -15.32 2.64
N GLY A 109 -0.49 -14.98 1.49
CA GLY A 109 -1.52 -15.80 0.86
C GLY A 109 -0.91 -16.86 -0.06
N ASN A 110 -1.71 -17.86 -0.44
CA ASN A 110 -1.27 -18.95 -1.33
C ASN A 110 -0.89 -18.49 -2.76
N ILE A 111 -1.24 -17.26 -3.14
CA ILE A 111 -1.09 -16.73 -4.50
C ILE A 111 -0.36 -15.38 -4.54
N LYS A 112 -0.52 -14.54 -3.51
CA LYS A 112 0.10 -13.21 -3.43
C LYS A 112 0.36 -12.87 -1.96
N VAL A 113 1.49 -12.23 -1.72
CA VAL A 113 1.79 -11.57 -0.45
C VAL A 113 1.27 -10.14 -0.54
N SER A 114 0.45 -9.73 0.42
CA SER A 114 -0.09 -8.36 0.50
C SER A 114 0.33 -7.74 1.82
N GLU A 115 0.86 -6.52 1.76
CA GLU A 115 1.23 -5.73 2.93
C GLU A 115 -0.04 -5.28 3.65
N THR A 116 -0.08 -5.38 4.98
CA THR A 116 -1.20 -4.92 5.79
C THR A 116 -0.71 -3.99 6.90
N PHE A 117 -1.33 -2.82 7.03
CA PHE A 117 -1.04 -1.90 8.13
C PHE A 117 -1.76 -2.29 9.42
N HIS A 118 -2.86 -3.03 9.31
CA HIS A 118 -3.63 -3.54 10.44
C HIS A 118 -3.37 -5.03 10.59
N ALA A 119 -2.43 -5.39 11.47
CA ALA A 119 -2.16 -6.78 11.79
C ALA A 119 -2.88 -7.19 13.10
N PRO A 120 -3.37 -8.44 13.20
CA PRO A 120 -3.94 -8.99 14.43
C PRO A 120 -2.86 -9.26 15.50
N ILE A 121 -1.58 -9.09 15.16
CA ILE A 121 -0.44 -9.25 16.05
C ILE A 121 0.38 -7.96 16.09
N LEU A 122 0.94 -7.66 17.25
CA LEU A 122 1.85 -6.54 17.49
C LEU A 122 3.20 -7.10 17.92
N LEU A 123 4.20 -6.88 17.07
CA LEU A 123 5.59 -7.23 17.36
C LEU A 123 6.27 -6.06 18.07
N ASN A 124 6.66 -6.26 19.33
CA ASN A 124 7.39 -5.27 20.12
C ASN A 124 8.87 -5.65 20.16
N CYS A 125 9.71 -4.76 19.64
CA CYS A 125 11.16 -4.92 19.62
C CYS A 125 11.82 -3.70 20.27
N ASN A 126 12.76 -3.95 21.18
CA ASN A 126 13.51 -2.88 21.83
C ASN A 126 14.63 -2.30 20.93
N SER A 127 15.06 -3.03 19.91
CA SER A 127 16.18 -2.63 19.03
C SER A 127 15.95 -3.08 17.60
N THR A 128 15.48 -2.18 16.74
CA THR A 128 15.22 -2.46 15.31
C THR A 128 16.47 -2.35 14.43
N GLU A 129 17.52 -1.67 14.90
CA GLU A 129 18.75 -1.42 14.11
C GLU A 129 19.50 -2.71 13.74
N LYS A 130 19.48 -3.72 14.61
CA LYS A 130 20.12 -5.03 14.37
C LYS A 130 19.28 -5.97 13.49
N LEU A 131 18.06 -5.58 13.17
CA LEU A 131 17.06 -6.42 12.51
C LEU A 131 16.75 -5.97 11.07
N SER A 132 17.47 -4.96 10.58
CA SER A 132 17.29 -4.41 9.25
C SER A 132 17.50 -5.49 8.18
N GLY A 133 16.43 -5.81 7.43
CA GLY A 133 16.46 -6.78 6.34
C GLY A 133 16.19 -8.23 6.75
N LYS A 134 15.80 -8.48 8.00
CA LYS A 134 15.42 -9.82 8.49
C LYS A 134 13.90 -9.95 8.51
N SER A 135 13.41 -11.09 8.02
CA SER A 135 11.99 -11.41 7.96
C SER A 135 11.68 -12.65 8.79
N ILE A 136 10.51 -12.67 9.41
CA ILE A 136 10.02 -13.76 10.23
C ILE A 136 8.59 -14.06 9.76
N GLU A 137 8.32 -15.33 9.50
CA GLU A 137 6.97 -15.81 9.28
C GLU A 137 6.38 -16.32 10.61
N ILE A 138 5.13 -15.96 10.88
CA ILE A 138 4.43 -16.31 12.12
C ILE A 138 3.16 -17.08 11.74
N GLU A 139 3.09 -18.36 12.10
CA GLU A 139 1.88 -19.17 11.97
C GLU A 139 1.21 -19.32 13.35
N ILE A 140 -0.05 -18.92 13.47
CA ILE A 140 -0.79 -19.06 14.73
C ILE A 140 -1.16 -20.53 14.90
N LEU A 141 -0.66 -21.18 15.96
CA LEU A 141 -1.00 -22.57 16.28
C LEU A 141 -2.23 -22.64 17.18
N ASN A 142 -2.28 -21.83 18.24
CA ASN A 142 -3.35 -21.81 19.24
C ASN A 142 -3.54 -20.40 19.84
N GLU A 143 -4.53 -20.22 20.71
CA GLU A 143 -4.81 -18.94 21.42
C GLU A 143 -3.60 -18.41 22.22
N ASN A 144 -2.66 -19.27 22.62
CA ASN A 144 -1.51 -18.90 23.45
C ASN A 144 -0.14 -19.08 22.77
N SER A 145 -0.08 -19.72 21.60
CA SER A 145 1.20 -20.12 20.99
C SER A 145 1.23 -19.89 19.48
N PHE A 146 2.38 -19.43 18.99
CA PHE A 146 2.66 -19.27 17.57
C PHE A 146 3.94 -20.03 17.18
N LEU A 147 4.00 -20.46 15.92
CA LEU A 147 5.19 -20.97 15.29
C LEU A 147 5.91 -19.80 14.61
N MET A 148 7.12 -19.54 15.06
CA MET A 148 8.04 -18.61 14.44
C MET A 148 8.92 -19.39 13.44
N ILE A 149 8.97 -18.91 12.20
CA ILE A 149 9.86 -19.43 11.16
C ILE A 149 10.78 -18.29 10.75
N ASP A 150 12.08 -18.47 10.94
CA ASP A 150 13.09 -17.54 10.45
C ASP A 150 13.32 -17.80 8.95
N GLU A 151 13.06 -16.81 8.08
CA GLU A 151 13.24 -16.98 6.64
C GLU A 151 14.73 -17.09 6.24
N GLU A 152 15.67 -16.54 7.03
CA GLU A 152 17.09 -16.63 6.72
C GLU A 152 17.69 -18.00 7.07
N THR A 153 17.28 -18.57 8.21
CA THR A 153 17.88 -19.79 8.75
C THR A 153 17.01 -21.04 8.54
N GLY A 154 15.72 -20.87 8.27
CA GLY A 154 14.73 -21.94 8.22
C GLY A 154 14.45 -22.57 9.58
N GLU A 155 14.97 -21.99 10.68
CA GLU A 155 14.70 -22.49 12.02
C GLU A 155 13.24 -22.25 12.41
N LYS A 156 12.60 -23.30 12.92
CA LYS A 156 11.23 -23.25 13.44
C LYS A 156 11.27 -23.27 14.96
N ARG A 157 10.63 -22.30 15.61
CA ARG A 157 10.53 -22.24 17.07
C ARG A 157 9.09 -21.99 17.47
N THR A 158 8.60 -22.76 18.44
CA THR A 158 7.30 -22.48 19.05
C THR A 158 7.51 -21.50 20.20
N CYS A 159 6.80 -20.38 20.15
CA CYS A 159 6.85 -19.32 21.15
C CYS A 159 5.43 -19.03 21.65
N ASN A 160 5.32 -18.56 22.89
CA ASN A 160 4.04 -18.12 23.44
C ASN A 160 3.84 -16.62 23.21
N PHE A 161 2.58 -16.19 23.10
CA PHE A 161 2.24 -14.77 23.08
C PHE A 161 2.63 -14.10 24.42
N ASP A 162 3.04 -12.84 24.35
CA ASP A 162 3.50 -11.99 25.46
C ASP A 162 4.77 -12.47 26.19
N GLU A 163 5.43 -13.53 25.72
CA GLU A 163 6.75 -13.94 26.21
C GLU A 163 7.89 -13.24 25.45
N GLU A 164 8.90 -12.79 26.19
CA GLU A 164 10.14 -12.28 25.58
C GLU A 164 10.97 -13.45 25.03
N PHE A 165 11.23 -13.43 23.72
CA PHE A 165 12.19 -14.33 23.08
C PHE A 165 13.35 -13.55 22.47
N ILE A 166 14.48 -14.24 22.32
CA ILE A 166 15.68 -13.66 21.72
C ILE A 166 15.72 -14.09 20.25
N PHE A 167 15.66 -13.12 19.35
CA PHE A 167 15.86 -13.31 17.92
C PHE A 167 17.06 -12.46 17.49
N HIS A 168 18.09 -13.11 16.93
CA HIS A 168 19.35 -12.48 16.48
C HIS A 168 19.87 -11.40 17.44
N ASP A 169 20.05 -11.77 18.72
CA ASP A 169 20.60 -10.90 19.78
C ASP A 169 19.73 -9.66 20.11
N SER A 170 18.45 -9.70 19.74
CA SER A 170 17.44 -8.70 20.08
C SER A 170 16.27 -9.34 20.84
N LYS A 171 15.81 -8.69 21.91
CA LYS A 171 14.63 -9.10 22.66
C LYS A 171 13.37 -8.66 21.92
N MET A 172 12.49 -9.63 21.66
CA MET A 172 11.21 -9.42 21.00
C MET A 172 10.10 -10.00 21.86
N SER A 173 8.92 -9.39 21.80
CA SER A 173 7.68 -10.01 22.25
C SER A 173 6.60 -9.84 21.19
N VAL A 174 5.78 -10.87 21.02
CA VAL A 174 4.62 -10.81 20.12
C VAL A 174 3.39 -10.80 21.00
N SER A 175 2.61 -9.74 20.89
CA SER A 175 1.36 -9.55 21.62
C SER A 175 0.19 -9.59 20.64
N ILE A 176 -0.98 -10.04 21.09
CA ILE A 176 -2.19 -10.01 20.27
C ILE A 176 -2.71 -8.57 20.23
N ASN A 177 -3.03 -8.08 19.04
CA ASN A 177 -3.60 -6.76 18.86
C ASN A 177 -5.08 -6.76 19.27
N SER A 178 -5.38 -6.37 20.50
CA SER A 178 -6.76 -6.29 21.01
C SER A 178 -7.61 -5.20 20.35
N ASN A 179 -6.99 -4.27 19.61
CA ASN A 179 -7.67 -3.22 18.86
C ASN A 179 -7.95 -3.59 17.40
N PHE A 180 -7.59 -4.80 16.96
CA PHE A 180 -7.87 -5.25 15.61
C PHE A 180 -9.37 -5.54 15.45
N GLN A 181 -10.10 -4.61 14.84
CA GLN A 181 -11.44 -4.88 14.34
C GLN A 181 -11.29 -5.63 13.02
N PHE A 182 -11.82 -6.84 12.93
CA PHE A 182 -12.00 -7.50 11.64
C PHE A 182 -12.91 -6.60 10.81
N ASP A 183 -12.32 -5.92 9.82
CA ASP A 183 -13.10 -5.12 8.89
C ASP A 183 -13.98 -6.10 8.10
N THR A 184 -15.25 -6.18 8.50
CA THR A 184 -16.21 -7.18 8.02
C THR A 184 -16.90 -6.69 6.75
N GLU A 185 -16.18 -5.98 5.89
CA GLU A 185 -16.73 -5.31 4.70
C GLU A 185 -15.97 -5.65 3.40
N MET A 186 -15.52 -6.89 3.25
CA MET A 186 -15.13 -7.42 1.94
C MET A 186 -15.88 -8.73 1.63
N GLU A 187 -17.20 -8.61 1.42
CA GLU A 187 -17.98 -9.53 0.57
C GLU A 187 -18.16 -8.95 -0.84
#